data_AF-A0A376TEJ2-F1
#
_entry.id   AF-A0A376TEJ2-F1
#
_cell.length_a   1.000
_cell.length_b   1.000
_cell.length_c   1.000
_cell.angle_alpha   90.00
_cell.angle_beta   90.00
_cell.angle_gamma   90.00
#
_symmetry.space_group_name_H-M   'P 1'
#
loop_
_entity.id
_entity.type
_entity.pdbx_description
1 polymer ?
#
loop_
_entity_poly.entity_id
_entity_poly.type
_entity_poly.pdbx_seq_one_letter_code
_entity_poly.pdbx_strand_id
1 'polypeptide(L)'
;MPRKAKQLANQADVLVRLVDEIQLANMLADDSWKSETVLFSVQDLIDEVVPSVLPAIKRKGLQLLINNHLKAHDMRRGDRDALRRILLLLMQYAVTSTQLGKITLEVDQDESSEDRLTFRILDTGEGVSIHEMDNLHFPFINQTQNDRYGKADPLAFWLSDQLARKLGGHLNIKTRDGLGTRYSVHIKMLAADPEVEEEEERLLDDVCVMVDVTSAEIRNIVTRQLENWGCNLYHTR
;
A
#
# COMPACT_ATOMS: atom_id res chain seq x y z
N MET A 1 5.91 14.17 34.65
CA MET A 1 5.92 12.69 34.63
C MET A 1 5.39 12.06 33.33
N PRO A 2 4.23 12.43 32.74
CA PRO A 2 3.66 11.68 31.60
C PRO A 2 4.45 11.83 30.28
N ARG A 3 5.17 12.94 30.10
CA ARG A 3 5.95 13.23 28.88
C ARG A 3 7.17 12.32 28.71
N LYS A 4 7.84 11.94 29.81
CA LYS A 4 8.99 11.01 29.79
C LYS A 4 8.53 9.57 29.49
N ALA A 5 7.44 9.12 30.10
CA ALA A 5 6.87 7.80 29.83
C ALA A 5 6.44 7.64 28.36
N LYS A 6 5.79 8.66 27.78
CA LYS A 6 5.41 8.66 26.35
C LYS A 6 6.61 8.65 25.42
N GLN A 7 7.69 9.35 25.79
CA GLN A 7 8.93 9.38 25.01
C GLN A 7 9.66 8.03 25.05
N LEU A 8 9.70 7.37 26.21
CA LEU A 8 10.22 6.01 26.38
C LEU A 8 9.42 4.98 25.58
N ALA A 9 8.09 5.06 25.61
CA ALA A 9 7.22 4.17 24.82
C ALA A 9 7.49 4.32 23.32
N ASN A 10 7.51 5.55 22.80
CA ASN A 10 7.82 5.80 21.39
C ASN A 10 9.22 5.29 20.99
N GLN A 11 10.21 5.39 21.88
CA GLN A 11 11.56 4.86 21.61
C GLN A 11 11.57 3.33 21.60
N ALA A 12 10.79 2.67 22.47
CA ALA A 12 10.64 1.22 22.45
C ALA A 12 9.97 0.74 21.14
N ASP A 13 8.92 1.42 20.68
CA ASP A 13 8.24 1.08 19.43
C ASP A 13 9.19 1.18 18.21
N VAL A 14 10.04 2.23 18.19
CA VAL A 14 11.06 2.39 17.15
C VAL A 14 12.08 1.24 17.20
N LEU A 15 12.51 0.82 18.39
CA LEU A 15 13.45 -0.29 18.54
C LEU A 15 12.85 -1.62 18.08
N VAL A 16 11.61 -1.91 18.47
CA VAL A 16 10.90 -3.13 18.03
C VAL A 16 10.83 -3.16 16.50
N ARG A 17 10.43 -2.04 15.90
CA ARG A 17 10.35 -1.94 14.44
C ARG A 17 11.70 -2.18 13.75
N LEU A 18 12.77 -1.58 14.27
CA LEU A 18 14.12 -1.78 13.73
C LEU A 18 14.59 -3.23 13.86
N VAL A 19 14.28 -3.90 14.98
CA VAL A 19 14.59 -5.33 15.15
C VAL A 19 13.85 -6.17 14.12
N ASP A 20 12.55 -5.92 13.91
CA ASP A 20 11.75 -6.62 12.90
C ASP A 20 12.30 -6.37 11.47
N GLU A 21 12.70 -5.14 11.16
CA GLU A 21 13.27 -4.76 9.86
C GLU A 21 14.64 -5.41 9.62
N ILE A 22 15.51 -5.47 10.64
CA ILE A 22 16.81 -6.16 10.56
C ILE A 22 16.62 -7.67 10.45
N GLN A 23 15.68 -8.25 11.19
CA GLN A 23 15.37 -9.67 11.10
C GLN A 23 14.89 -10.03 9.69
N LEU A 24 13.97 -9.23 9.14
CA LEU A 24 13.51 -9.39 7.76
C LEU A 24 14.65 -9.23 6.76
N ALA A 25 15.53 -8.24 6.95
CA ALA A 25 16.66 -8.03 6.06
C ALA A 25 17.62 -9.23 6.05
N ASN A 26 17.90 -9.81 7.23
CA ASN A 26 18.69 -11.03 7.34
C ASN A 26 18.01 -12.19 6.61
N MET A 27 16.71 -12.40 6.81
CA MET A 27 15.94 -13.46 6.14
C MET A 27 15.95 -13.37 4.62
N LEU A 28 15.98 -12.14 4.08
CA LEU A 28 16.04 -11.91 2.65
C LEU A 28 17.47 -12.07 2.10
N ALA A 29 18.49 -11.70 2.88
CA ALA A 29 19.89 -11.79 2.49
C ALA A 29 20.42 -13.24 2.49
N ASP A 30 19.96 -14.09 3.40
CA ASP A 30 20.35 -15.49 3.50
C ASP A 30 19.38 -16.47 2.80
N ASP A 31 18.38 -15.92 2.09
CA ASP A 31 17.32 -16.67 1.40
C ASP A 31 16.49 -17.59 2.33
N SER A 32 16.43 -17.27 3.63
CA SER A 32 15.64 -18.02 4.61
C SER A 32 14.19 -17.55 4.73
N TRP A 33 13.78 -16.50 4.00
CA TRP A 33 12.37 -16.10 3.89
C TRP A 33 11.53 -17.27 3.39
N LYS A 34 10.63 -17.75 4.26
CA LYS A 34 9.73 -18.86 3.94
C LYS A 34 8.52 -18.33 3.19
N SER A 35 8.63 -18.29 1.87
CA SER A 35 7.51 -17.88 1.04
C SER A 35 6.40 -18.93 1.11
N GLU A 36 5.20 -18.50 1.52
CA GLU A 36 4.01 -19.35 1.61
C GLU A 36 2.98 -18.91 0.58
N THR A 37 2.71 -19.76 -0.41
CA THR A 37 1.69 -19.49 -1.42
C THR A 37 0.31 -19.82 -0.87
N VAL A 38 -0.48 -18.79 -0.60
CA VAL A 38 -1.88 -18.91 -0.14
C VAL A 38 -2.83 -18.30 -1.17
N LEU A 39 -4.10 -18.71 -1.10
CA LEU A 39 -5.19 -18.10 -1.87
C LEU A 39 -5.83 -17.00 -1.02
N PHE A 40 -5.92 -15.77 -1.54
CA PHE A 40 -6.47 -14.64 -0.80
C PHE A 40 -7.06 -13.55 -1.72
N SER A 41 -7.98 -12.76 -1.19
CA SER A 41 -8.53 -11.57 -1.84
C SER A 41 -7.57 -10.38 -1.70
N VAL A 42 -7.27 -9.71 -2.80
CA VAL A 42 -6.46 -8.47 -2.78
C VAL A 42 -7.17 -7.37 -1.99
N GLN A 43 -8.50 -7.32 -2.07
CA GLN A 43 -9.32 -6.36 -1.34
C GLN A 43 -9.19 -6.57 0.18
N ASP A 44 -9.26 -7.82 0.64
CA ASP A 44 -9.14 -8.14 2.07
C ASP A 44 -7.77 -7.75 2.62
N LEU A 45 -6.72 -7.93 1.82
CA LEU A 45 -5.38 -7.49 2.18
C LEU A 45 -5.29 -5.96 2.32
N ILE A 46 -5.89 -5.22 1.38
CA ILE A 46 -5.98 -3.77 1.46
C ILE A 46 -6.74 -3.35 2.73
N ASP A 47 -7.86 -4.02 3.03
CA ASP A 47 -8.70 -3.75 4.20
C ASP A 47 -8.00 -4.10 5.52
N GLU A 48 -6.99 -4.97 5.50
CA GLU A 48 -6.10 -5.18 6.66
C GLU A 48 -4.99 -4.11 6.77
N VAL A 49 -4.38 -3.72 5.64
CA VAL A 49 -3.26 -2.77 5.63
C VAL A 49 -3.73 -1.35 5.96
N VAL A 50 -4.84 -0.91 5.38
CA VAL A 50 -5.32 0.48 5.51
C VAL A 50 -5.54 0.90 6.97
N PRO A 51 -6.22 0.11 7.83
CA PRO A 51 -6.38 0.43 9.25
C PRO A 51 -5.09 0.69 10.00
N SER A 52 -3.97 0.09 9.60
CA SER A 52 -2.67 0.28 10.29
C SER A 52 -2.11 1.70 10.11
N VAL A 53 -2.42 2.37 9.00
CA VAL A 53 -1.91 3.71 8.66
C VAL A 53 -2.94 4.82 8.90
N LEU A 54 -4.24 4.46 8.94
CA LEU A 54 -5.33 5.41 9.14
C LEU A 54 -5.16 6.34 10.37
N PRO A 55 -4.72 5.87 11.56
CA PRO A 55 -4.54 6.76 12.71
C PRO A 55 -3.52 7.87 12.45
N ALA A 56 -2.43 7.56 11.75
CA ALA A 56 -1.39 8.54 11.41
C ALA A 56 -1.88 9.53 10.34
N ILE A 57 -2.56 9.03 9.31
CA ILE A 57 -3.21 9.82 8.26
C ILE A 57 -4.20 10.82 8.85
N LYS A 58 -5.14 10.36 9.69
CA LYS A 58 -6.13 11.21 10.37
C LYS A 58 -5.48 12.25 11.28
N ARG A 59 -4.46 11.85 12.04
CA ARG A 59 -3.73 12.76 12.93
C ARG A 59 -2.98 13.87 12.17
N LYS A 60 -2.52 13.58 10.95
CA LYS A 60 -1.93 14.58 10.05
C LYS A 60 -2.97 15.40 9.28
N GLY A 61 -4.22 14.95 9.20
CA GLY A 61 -5.23 15.55 8.33
C GLY A 61 -4.98 15.26 6.84
N LEU A 62 -4.29 14.17 6.53
CA LEU A 62 -4.10 13.72 5.15
C LEU A 62 -5.38 13.03 4.65
N GLN A 63 -5.62 13.13 3.34
CA GLN A 63 -6.61 12.30 2.67
C GLN A 63 -5.98 10.97 2.25
N LEU A 64 -6.75 9.89 2.37
CA LEU A 64 -6.39 8.58 1.84
C LEU A 64 -7.43 8.19 0.79
N LEU A 65 -6.97 7.87 -0.41
CA LEU A 65 -7.79 7.37 -1.50
C LEU A 65 -7.34 5.95 -1.84
N ILE A 66 -8.29 5.02 -1.95
CA ILE A 66 -8.02 3.64 -2.34
C ILE A 66 -8.75 3.38 -3.64
N ASN A 67 -8.00 3.05 -4.68
CA ASN A 67 -8.47 2.90 -6.04
C ASN A 67 -8.07 1.51 -6.55
N ASN A 68 -8.84 0.50 -6.15
CA ASN A 68 -8.67 -0.87 -6.61
C ASN A 68 -9.43 -1.05 -7.93
N HIS A 69 -8.71 -1.33 -9.03
CA HIS A 69 -9.30 -1.57 -10.35
C HIS A 69 -9.55 -3.07 -10.62
N LEU A 70 -9.21 -3.95 -9.69
CA LEU A 70 -9.53 -5.36 -9.80
C LEU A 70 -11.04 -5.58 -9.66
N LYS A 71 -11.51 -6.72 -10.17
CA LYS A 71 -12.90 -7.15 -9.99
C LYS A 71 -13.20 -7.36 -8.50
N ALA A 72 -14.49 -7.29 -8.15
CA ALA A 72 -14.93 -7.74 -6.84
C ALA A 72 -14.48 -9.20 -6.63
N HIS A 73 -14.04 -9.52 -5.40
CA HIS A 73 -13.57 -10.86 -5.04
C HIS A 73 -12.44 -11.40 -5.92
N ASP A 74 -11.60 -10.53 -6.49
CA ASP A 74 -10.39 -10.96 -7.23
C ASP A 74 -9.44 -11.72 -6.28
N MET A 75 -9.41 -13.05 -6.47
CA MET A 75 -8.61 -13.98 -5.67
C MET A 75 -7.28 -14.27 -6.35
N ARG A 76 -6.20 -14.19 -5.57
CA ARG A 76 -4.83 -14.38 -6.03
C ARG A 76 -4.12 -15.47 -5.25
N ARG A 77 -3.29 -16.24 -5.95
CA ARG A 77 -2.34 -17.20 -5.34
C ARG A 77 -0.96 -16.57 -5.27
N GLY A 78 -0.44 -16.43 -4.06
CA GLY A 78 0.89 -15.88 -3.84
C GLY A 78 1.21 -15.72 -2.35
N ASP A 79 2.38 -15.15 -2.09
CA ASP A 79 2.82 -14.83 -0.73
C ASP A 79 2.18 -13.52 -0.26
N ARG A 80 1.06 -13.68 0.43
CA ARG A 80 0.23 -12.61 0.98
C ARG A 80 1.00 -11.77 1.99
N ASP A 81 1.82 -12.38 2.83
CA ASP A 81 2.53 -11.69 3.90
C ASP A 81 3.69 -10.85 3.37
N ALA A 82 4.38 -11.32 2.32
CA ALA A 82 5.34 -10.51 1.59
C ALA A 82 4.68 -9.27 0.98
N LEU A 83 3.54 -9.43 0.31
CA LEU A 83 2.80 -8.30 -0.28
C LEU A 83 2.31 -7.33 0.80
N ARG A 84 1.72 -7.84 1.87
CA ARG A 84 1.31 -7.07 3.06
C ARG A 84 2.45 -6.23 3.58
N ARG A 85 3.64 -6.82 3.74
CA ARG A 85 4.82 -6.15 4.26
C ARG A 85 5.30 -5.04 3.32
N ILE A 86 5.32 -5.27 2.01
CA ILE A 86 5.64 -4.24 1.01
C ILE A 86 4.69 -3.03 1.15
N LEU A 87 3.37 -3.29 1.18
CA LEU A 87 2.38 -2.22 1.29
C LEU A 87 2.53 -1.44 2.60
N LEU A 88 2.75 -2.12 3.72
CA LEU A 88 2.98 -1.44 5.01
C LEU A 88 4.22 -0.55 4.99
N LEU A 89 5.36 -1.06 4.50
CA LEU A 89 6.61 -0.30 4.44
C LEU A 89 6.45 0.98 3.61
N LEU A 90 5.88 0.85 2.41
CA LEU A 90 5.72 1.98 1.49
C LEU A 90 4.63 2.96 1.94
N MET A 91 3.50 2.48 2.46
CA MET A 91 2.44 3.35 2.98
C MET A 91 2.93 4.13 4.21
N GLN A 92 3.66 3.50 5.13
CA GLN A 92 4.25 4.20 6.28
C GLN A 92 5.29 5.24 5.86
N TYR A 93 6.06 4.94 4.81
CA TYR A 93 7.01 5.90 4.23
C TYR A 93 6.26 7.12 3.67
N ALA A 94 5.28 6.90 2.78
CA ALA A 94 4.45 7.94 2.19
C ALA A 94 3.76 8.80 3.27
N VAL A 95 3.20 8.16 4.30
CA VAL A 95 2.61 8.88 5.44
C VAL A 95 3.63 9.77 6.12
N THR A 96 4.89 9.37 6.23
CA THR A 96 5.94 10.18 6.87
C THR A 96 6.36 11.35 6.00
N SER A 97 6.60 11.14 4.70
CA SER A 97 7.08 12.15 3.74
C SER A 97 6.01 13.17 3.32
N THR A 98 4.72 12.88 3.55
CA THR A 98 3.63 13.82 3.25
C THR A 98 3.22 14.60 4.49
N GLN A 99 3.39 15.92 4.46
CA GLN A 99 2.92 16.81 5.55
C GLN A 99 1.45 17.21 5.37
N LEU A 100 1.05 17.50 4.13
CA LEU A 100 -0.28 17.98 3.75
C LEU A 100 -0.65 17.38 2.38
N GLY A 101 -1.94 17.23 2.13
CA GLY A 101 -2.48 16.72 0.87
C GLY A 101 -3.00 15.30 1.00
N LYS A 102 -2.63 14.42 0.07
CA LYS A 102 -3.22 13.09 -0.05
C LYS A 102 -2.21 11.98 -0.34
N ILE A 103 -2.62 10.77 0.01
CA ILE A 103 -1.99 9.52 -0.39
C ILE A 103 -3.03 8.71 -1.14
N THR A 104 -2.67 8.17 -2.30
CA THR A 104 -3.52 7.29 -3.11
C THR A 104 -2.86 5.92 -3.23
N LEU A 105 -3.57 4.85 -2.90
CA LEU A 105 -3.21 3.48 -3.26
C LEU A 105 -4.02 3.06 -4.49
N GLU A 106 -3.35 2.77 -5.59
CA GLU A 106 -3.94 2.23 -6.81
C GLU A 106 -3.52 0.78 -7.00
N VAL A 107 -4.45 -0.06 -7.45
CA VAL A 107 -4.15 -1.44 -7.82
C VAL A 107 -4.70 -1.68 -9.22
N ASP A 108 -3.86 -2.21 -10.10
CA ASP A 108 -4.20 -2.54 -11.47
C ASP A 108 -3.68 -3.93 -11.84
N GLN A 109 -4.43 -4.63 -12.68
CA GLN A 109 -3.94 -5.78 -13.43
C GLN A 109 -3.26 -5.27 -14.72
N ASP A 110 -2.14 -5.89 -15.10
CA ASP A 110 -1.45 -5.57 -16.36
C ASP A 110 -2.26 -6.12 -17.55
N GLU A 111 -2.57 -5.28 -18.54
CA GLU A 111 -3.28 -5.70 -19.76
C GLU A 111 -2.54 -6.80 -20.53
N SER A 112 -1.21 -6.87 -20.39
CA SER A 112 -0.39 -7.86 -21.10
C SER A 112 -0.37 -9.24 -20.45
N SER A 113 -0.82 -9.37 -19.20
CA SER A 113 -0.77 -10.64 -18.45
C SER A 113 -1.67 -10.59 -17.23
N GLU A 114 -2.64 -11.50 -17.18
CA GLU A 114 -3.59 -11.60 -16.07
C GLU A 114 -2.91 -11.86 -14.72
N ASP A 115 -1.75 -12.51 -14.71
CA ASP A 115 -1.01 -12.83 -13.48
C ASP A 115 -0.16 -11.66 -12.96
N ARG A 116 -0.14 -10.52 -13.64
CA ARG A 116 0.68 -9.37 -13.24
C ARG A 116 -0.17 -8.31 -12.60
N LEU A 117 0.24 -7.92 -11.40
CA LEU A 117 -0.38 -6.83 -10.65
C LEU A 117 0.61 -5.68 -10.49
N THR A 118 0.09 -4.46 -10.53
CA THR A 118 0.82 -3.25 -10.19
C THR A 118 0.10 -2.55 -9.04
N PHE A 119 0.82 -2.37 -7.93
CA PHE A 119 0.40 -1.53 -6.81
C PHE A 119 1.13 -0.20 -6.91
N ARG A 120 0.39 0.91 -6.91
CA ARG A 120 0.98 2.25 -6.90
C ARG A 120 0.57 3.01 -5.66
N ILE A 121 1.55 3.51 -4.92
CA ILE A 121 1.33 4.44 -3.82
C ILE A 121 1.80 5.81 -4.30
N LEU A 122 0.87 6.76 -4.39
CA LEU A 122 1.14 8.13 -4.80
C LEU A 122 0.95 9.04 -3.61
N ASP A 123 1.96 9.83 -3.28
CA ASP A 123 1.90 10.80 -2.21
C ASP A 123 2.17 12.20 -2.76
N THR A 124 1.57 13.23 -2.16
CA THR A 124 1.76 14.65 -2.56
C THR A 124 2.73 15.39 -1.64
N GLY A 125 3.66 14.67 -1.01
CA GLY A 125 4.61 15.21 -0.04
C GLY A 125 5.77 15.98 -0.67
N GLU A 126 6.83 16.15 0.11
CA GLU A 126 8.03 16.89 -0.32
C GLU A 126 8.87 16.12 -1.35
N GLY A 127 8.52 14.86 -1.62
CA GLY A 127 9.31 13.97 -2.45
C GLY A 127 10.35 13.22 -1.63
N VAL A 128 11.26 12.53 -2.31
CA VAL A 128 12.36 11.76 -1.75
C VAL A 128 13.65 12.32 -2.32
N SER A 129 14.61 12.66 -1.47
CA SER A 129 15.88 13.18 -1.94
C SER A 129 16.70 12.12 -2.70
N ILE A 130 17.64 12.55 -3.55
CA ILE A 130 18.54 11.63 -4.28
C ILE A 130 19.32 10.74 -3.29
N HIS A 131 19.74 11.30 -2.16
CA HIS A 131 20.42 10.54 -1.11
C HIS A 131 19.51 9.48 -0.48
N GLU A 132 18.25 9.82 -0.17
CA GLU A 132 17.31 8.80 0.32
C GLU A 132 17.05 7.70 -0.70
N MET A 133 17.00 8.04 -1.99
CA MET A 133 16.86 7.07 -3.07
C MET A 133 18.01 6.06 -3.13
N ASP A 134 19.24 6.44 -2.76
CA ASP A 134 20.38 5.51 -2.69
C ASP A 134 20.14 4.35 -1.71
N ASN A 135 19.28 4.53 -0.70
CA ASN A 135 18.92 3.47 0.25
C ASN A 135 18.20 2.28 -0.43
N LEU A 136 17.66 2.45 -1.65
CA LEU A 136 17.15 1.34 -2.46
C LEU A 136 18.24 0.33 -2.82
N HIS A 137 19.47 0.79 -3.02
CA HIS A 137 20.62 -0.04 -3.40
C HIS A 137 21.59 -0.30 -2.24
N PHE A 138 21.75 0.69 -1.36
CA PHE A 138 22.67 0.69 -0.24
C PHE A 138 21.91 1.04 1.05
N PRO A 139 21.19 0.07 1.65
CA PRO A 139 20.42 0.32 2.86
C PRO A 139 21.30 0.92 3.98
N PHE A 140 20.72 1.82 4.79
CA PHE A 140 21.36 2.56 5.90
C PHE A 140 22.42 3.61 5.53
N ILE A 141 22.79 3.78 4.26
CA ILE A 141 23.85 4.73 3.93
C ILE A 141 23.43 6.19 4.18
N ASN A 142 22.16 6.51 3.92
CA ASN A 142 21.63 7.86 4.00
C ASN A 142 20.48 7.97 5.00
N GLN A 143 20.39 9.13 5.67
CA GLN A 143 19.29 9.42 6.57
C GLN A 143 18.00 9.68 5.78
N THR A 144 16.91 9.17 6.32
CA THR A 144 15.54 9.41 5.83
C THR A 144 14.88 10.59 6.52
N GLN A 145 13.87 11.13 5.83
CA GLN A 145 12.98 12.15 6.38
C GLN A 145 12.32 11.72 7.68
N ASN A 146 12.03 12.71 8.51
CA ASN A 146 11.28 12.55 9.75
C ASN A 146 10.31 13.71 9.92
N ASP A 147 9.35 13.52 10.81
CA ASP A 147 8.42 14.56 11.21
C ASP A 147 8.11 14.45 12.71
N ARG A 148 7.11 15.20 13.17
CA ARG A 148 6.68 15.17 14.57
C ARG A 148 6.01 13.85 15.00
N TYR A 149 5.72 12.95 14.07
CA TYR A 149 4.96 11.72 14.26
C TYR A 149 5.80 10.44 14.07
N GLY A 150 6.98 10.53 13.46
CA GLY A 150 7.88 9.41 13.25
C GLY A 150 9.05 9.72 12.32
N LYS A 151 9.77 8.66 11.97
CA LYS A 151 10.86 8.69 10.99
C LYS A 151 10.65 7.59 9.97
N ALA A 152 10.82 7.92 8.70
CA ALA A 152 10.73 6.98 7.60
C ALA A 152 11.81 5.91 7.77
N ASP A 153 11.48 4.66 7.52
CA ASP A 153 12.43 3.58 7.68
C ASP A 153 13.47 3.61 6.52
N PRO A 154 14.78 3.74 6.81
CA PRO A 154 15.84 3.68 5.79
C PRO A 154 15.95 2.32 5.09
N LEU A 155 15.35 1.26 5.62
CA LEU A 155 15.28 -0.06 4.99
C LEU A 155 14.07 -0.24 4.06
N ALA A 156 13.07 0.63 4.13
CA ALA A 156 11.77 0.41 3.49
C ALA A 156 11.87 0.12 1.99
N PHE A 157 12.67 0.88 1.25
CA PHE A 157 12.80 0.72 -0.20
C PHE A 157 13.53 -0.55 -0.58
N TRP A 158 14.67 -0.83 0.06
CA TRP A 158 15.43 -2.05 -0.20
C TRP A 158 14.62 -3.30 0.16
N LEU A 159 13.99 -3.33 1.34
CA LEU A 159 13.13 -4.44 1.78
C LEU A 159 11.98 -4.66 0.81
N SER A 160 11.32 -3.58 0.38
CA SER A 160 10.21 -3.65 -0.56
C SER A 160 10.65 -4.19 -1.93
N ASP A 161 11.81 -3.77 -2.45
CA ASP A 161 12.35 -4.30 -3.71
C ASP A 161 12.76 -5.78 -3.58
N GLN A 162 13.40 -6.18 -2.48
CA GLN A 162 13.75 -7.59 -2.24
C GLN A 162 12.51 -8.48 -2.16
N LEU A 163 11.49 -8.07 -1.41
CA LEU A 163 10.22 -8.81 -1.34
C LEU A 163 9.51 -8.83 -2.70
N ALA A 164 9.47 -7.72 -3.43
CA ALA A 164 8.88 -7.67 -4.77
C ALA A 164 9.58 -8.62 -5.74
N ARG A 165 10.91 -8.78 -5.65
CA ARG A 165 11.67 -9.77 -6.42
C ARG A 165 11.30 -11.20 -6.06
N LYS A 166 11.08 -11.51 -4.78
CA LYS A 166 10.56 -12.82 -4.34
C LYS A 166 9.16 -13.10 -4.91
N LEU A 167 8.36 -12.05 -5.06
CA LEU A 167 7.06 -12.09 -5.74
C LEU A 167 7.16 -12.02 -7.29
N GLY A 168 8.34 -12.22 -7.87
CA GLY A 168 8.53 -12.30 -9.31
C GLY A 168 8.47 -10.96 -10.06
N GLY A 169 8.64 -9.84 -9.36
CA GLY A 169 8.66 -8.50 -9.95
C GLY A 169 9.72 -7.57 -9.34
N HIS A 170 9.38 -6.29 -9.13
CA HIS A 170 10.33 -5.25 -8.70
C HIS A 170 9.63 -3.98 -8.19
N LEU A 171 10.37 -3.13 -7.47
CA LEU A 171 9.95 -1.79 -7.09
C LEU A 171 10.55 -0.73 -8.03
N ASN A 172 9.75 0.27 -8.38
CA ASN A 172 10.17 1.47 -9.10
C ASN A 172 9.67 2.71 -8.37
N ILE A 173 10.55 3.70 -8.15
CA ILE A 173 10.19 4.93 -7.44
C ILE A 173 10.45 6.11 -8.37
N LYS A 174 9.44 6.95 -8.57
CA LYS A 174 9.54 8.22 -9.30
C LYS A 174 9.14 9.35 -8.37
N THR A 175 10.09 10.21 -8.06
CA THR A 175 9.91 11.33 -7.14
C THR A 175 10.28 12.65 -7.80
N ARG A 176 9.63 13.73 -7.37
CA ARG A 176 10.02 15.09 -7.73
C ARG A 176 9.88 15.97 -6.51
N ASP A 177 10.94 16.72 -6.23
CA ASP A 177 11.00 17.64 -5.09
C ASP A 177 9.80 18.59 -5.06
N GLY A 178 9.11 18.63 -3.92
CA GLY A 178 7.89 19.41 -3.68
C GLY A 178 6.63 18.96 -4.42
N LEU A 179 6.68 17.89 -5.22
CA LEU A 179 5.53 17.36 -5.98
C LEU A 179 5.15 15.93 -5.58
N GLY A 180 5.87 15.36 -4.62
CA GLY A 180 5.59 14.05 -4.05
C GLY A 180 6.28 12.90 -4.78
N THR A 181 5.84 11.69 -4.46
CA THR A 181 6.47 10.45 -4.92
C THR A 181 5.44 9.43 -5.35
N ARG A 182 5.80 8.67 -6.39
CA ARG A 182 5.08 7.48 -6.83
C ARG A 182 5.96 6.25 -6.63
N TYR A 183 5.51 5.35 -5.78
CA TYR A 183 6.09 4.02 -5.56
C TYR A 183 5.26 3.02 -6.36
N SER A 184 5.85 2.37 -7.36
CA SER A 184 5.20 1.36 -8.20
C SER A 184 5.82 0.00 -7.94
N VAL A 185 5.05 -0.90 -7.36
CA VAL A 185 5.42 -2.30 -7.11
C VAL A 185 4.78 -3.16 -8.16
N HIS A 186 5.60 -3.85 -8.94
CA HIS A 186 5.15 -4.85 -9.91
C HIS A 186 5.39 -6.24 -9.32
N ILE A 187 4.39 -7.12 -9.40
CA ILE A 187 4.48 -8.50 -8.89
C ILE A 187 3.78 -9.47 -9.84
N LYS A 188 4.06 -10.77 -9.65
CA LYS A 188 3.36 -11.86 -10.30
C LYS A 188 2.57 -12.65 -9.26
N MET A 189 1.26 -12.72 -9.42
CA MET A 189 0.37 -13.52 -8.60
C MET A 189 -0.72 -14.11 -9.51
N LEU A 190 -0.78 -15.44 -9.54
CA LEU A 190 -1.71 -16.15 -10.40
C LEU A 190 -3.14 -15.81 -9.97
N ALA A 191 -4.00 -15.50 -10.94
CA ALA A 191 -5.43 -15.45 -10.69
C ALA A 191 -5.92 -16.85 -10.26
N ALA A 192 -6.89 -16.91 -9.37
CA ALA A 192 -7.61 -18.16 -9.13
C ALA A 192 -8.39 -18.55 -10.39
N ASP A 193 -8.57 -19.85 -10.63
CA ASP A 193 -9.40 -20.31 -11.74
C ASP A 193 -10.84 -19.78 -11.58
N PRO A 194 -11.49 -19.34 -12.68
CA PRO A 194 -12.83 -18.77 -12.66
C PRO A 194 -13.92 -19.77 -12.21
N GLU A 195 -13.60 -21.06 -12.01
CA GLU A 195 -14.55 -22.06 -11.53
C GLU A 195 -14.99 -21.85 -10.06
N VAL A 196 -14.38 -20.90 -9.34
CA VAL A 196 -14.81 -20.47 -8.00
C VAL A 196 -15.64 -19.17 -8.03
N GLU A 197 -16.02 -18.67 -9.21
CA GLU A 197 -17.12 -17.70 -9.32
C GLU A 197 -18.44 -18.45 -9.19
N GLU A 198 -18.82 -18.86 -7.97
CA GLU A 198 -20.24 -19.01 -7.68
C GLU A 198 -20.87 -17.64 -7.96
N GLU A 199 -22.01 -17.60 -8.67
CA GLU A 199 -22.86 -16.41 -8.77
C GLU A 199 -23.39 -16.08 -7.36
N GLU A 200 -22.51 -15.60 -6.48
CA GLU A 200 -22.90 -15.07 -5.18
C GLU A 200 -23.65 -13.77 -5.45
N GLU A 201 -24.86 -13.66 -4.87
CA GLU A 201 -25.60 -12.40 -4.82
C GLU A 201 -24.67 -11.30 -4.33
N ARG A 202 -24.49 -10.27 -5.15
CA ARG A 202 -23.65 -9.15 -4.74
C ARG A 202 -24.38 -8.38 -3.66
N LEU A 203 -23.60 -7.79 -2.75
CA LEU A 203 -24.12 -7.11 -1.56
C LEU A 203 -25.22 -6.07 -1.84
N LEU A 204 -25.20 -5.45 -3.03
CA LEU A 204 -26.11 -4.38 -3.44
C LEU A 204 -26.89 -4.71 -4.72
N ASP A 205 -27.08 -6.00 -5.05
CA ASP A 205 -27.97 -6.38 -6.15
C ASP A 205 -29.37 -5.78 -5.95
N ASP A 206 -29.96 -5.29 -7.04
CA ASP A 206 -31.25 -4.56 -7.07
C ASP A 206 -31.31 -3.25 -6.26
N VAL A 207 -30.19 -2.78 -5.70
CA VAL A 207 -30.12 -1.49 -5.01
C VAL A 207 -29.82 -0.38 -6.01
N CYS A 208 -30.59 0.71 -5.94
CA CYS A 208 -30.35 1.93 -6.71
C CYS A 208 -29.78 3.02 -5.80
N VAL A 209 -28.58 3.52 -6.13
CA VAL A 209 -27.92 4.59 -5.36
C VAL A 209 -27.75 5.84 -6.21
N MET A 210 -28.12 6.99 -5.64
CA MET A 210 -27.80 8.30 -6.20
C MET A 210 -26.52 8.82 -5.54
N VAL A 211 -25.49 9.08 -6.33
CA VAL A 211 -24.18 9.54 -5.83
C VAL A 211 -24.01 11.03 -6.14
N ASP A 212 -24.04 11.85 -5.09
CA ASP A 212 -23.71 13.28 -5.14
C ASP A 212 -22.35 13.52 -4.48
N VAL A 213 -21.29 13.53 -5.29
CA VAL A 213 -19.91 13.76 -4.86
C VAL A 213 -19.27 14.82 -5.75
N THR A 214 -18.86 15.92 -5.12
CA THR A 214 -18.27 17.08 -5.81
C THR A 214 -16.93 16.77 -6.47
N SER A 215 -16.09 15.96 -5.82
CA SER A 215 -14.79 15.56 -6.37
C SER A 215 -14.96 14.45 -7.41
N ALA A 216 -14.56 14.71 -8.65
CA ALA A 216 -14.63 13.73 -9.74
C ALA A 216 -13.80 12.46 -9.44
N GLU A 217 -12.63 12.63 -8.82
CA GLU A 217 -11.76 11.50 -8.43
C GLU A 217 -12.44 10.59 -7.40
N ILE A 218 -13.01 11.18 -6.34
CA ILE A 218 -13.71 10.42 -5.30
C ILE A 218 -14.98 9.79 -5.88
N ARG A 219 -15.73 10.54 -6.71
CA ARG A 219 -16.92 10.03 -7.37
C ARG A 219 -16.60 8.77 -8.19
N ASN A 220 -15.54 8.79 -8.99
CA ASN A 220 -15.16 7.63 -9.79
C ASN A 220 -14.79 6.41 -8.92
N ILE A 221 -14.10 6.62 -7.81
CA ILE A 221 -13.76 5.54 -6.86
C ILE A 221 -15.04 4.94 -6.25
N VAL A 222 -15.93 5.79 -5.73
CA VAL A 222 -17.17 5.35 -5.08
C VAL A 222 -18.12 4.67 -6.06
N THR A 223 -18.32 5.24 -7.25
CA THR A 223 -19.12 4.65 -8.33
C THR A 223 -18.64 3.23 -8.62
N ARG A 224 -17.33 3.06 -8.84
CA ARG A 224 -16.79 1.74 -9.16
C ARG A 224 -16.96 0.73 -8.02
N GLN A 225 -16.74 1.15 -6.77
CA GLN A 225 -16.97 0.27 -5.62
C GLN A 225 -18.43 -0.19 -5.54
N LEU A 226 -19.37 0.73 -5.75
CA LEU A 226 -20.80 0.42 -5.75
C LEU A 226 -21.19 -0.51 -6.92
N GLU A 227 -20.65 -0.27 -8.12
CA GLU A 227 -20.85 -1.16 -9.29
C GLU A 227 -20.28 -2.56 -9.05
N ASN A 228 -19.08 -2.64 -8.45
CA ASN A 228 -18.45 -3.89 -8.05
C ASN A 228 -19.29 -4.66 -7.03
N TRP A 229 -20.07 -3.97 -6.20
CA TRP A 229 -21.04 -4.58 -5.27
C TRP A 229 -22.42 -4.84 -5.89
N GLY A 230 -22.64 -4.61 -7.20
CA GLY A 230 -23.90 -4.91 -7.90
C GLY A 230 -24.92 -3.78 -8.00
N CYS A 231 -24.59 -2.58 -7.53
CA CYS A 231 -25.52 -1.46 -7.46
C CYS A 231 -25.80 -0.81 -8.82
N ASN A 232 -27.04 -0.40 -9.07
CA ASN A 232 -27.41 0.50 -10.16
C ASN A 232 -27.21 1.97 -9.75
N LEU A 233 -26.49 2.75 -10.56
CA LEU A 233 -26.11 4.12 -10.20
C LEU A 233 -26.82 5.18 -11.05
N TYR A 234 -27.27 6.24 -10.36
CA TYR A 234 -27.80 7.45 -10.98
C TYR A 234 -26.96 8.67 -10.56
N HIS A 235 -26.67 9.54 -11.52
CA HIS A 235 -25.92 10.77 -11.29
C HIS A 235 -26.85 11.98 -11.26
N THR A 236 -26.65 12.86 -10.28
CA THR A 236 -27.20 14.23 -10.34
C THR A 236 -26.40 15.04 -11.35
N ARG A 237 -27.09 15.90 -12.12
CA ARG A 237 -26.46 16.81 -13.09
C ARG A 237 -25.52 17.80 -12.43
#